data_AF-A0A3D5PBQ0-F1
#
_entry.id   AF-A0A3D5PBQ0-F1
#
_cell.length_a   1.000
_cell.length_b   1.000
_cell.length_c   1.000
_cell.angle_alpha   90.00
_cell.angle_beta   90.00
_cell.angle_gamma   90.00
#
_symmetry.space_group_name_H-M   'P 1'
#
loop_
_entity.id
_entity.type
_entity.pdbx_description
1 polymer ?
#
loop_
_entity_poly.entity_id
_entity_poly.type
_entity_poly.pdbx_seq_one_letter_code
_entity_poly.pdbx_strand_id
1 'polypeptide(L)'
;MKTAKLTIGIVSLVMSLIILFQSCAAGVGTALANKTGDTSSGTGVIFAILFIAAGIIGIAGRSSKGGTIAATILYALAGLIGVTATGIFKDLVVWGVIALIFAVVFLISIFKQDYSKLAAPQAK
;
A
#
# COMPACT_ATOMS: atom_id res chain seq x y z
N MET A 1 0.42 -10.66 15.91
CA MET A 1 0.30 -9.38 15.19
C MET A 1 -1.01 -9.21 14.42
N LYS A 2 -2.09 -9.92 14.79
CA LYS A 2 -3.37 -9.87 14.03
C LYS A 2 -4.01 -8.48 14.03
N THR A 3 -3.97 -7.79 15.17
CA THR A 3 -4.52 -6.44 15.31
C THR A 3 -3.70 -5.43 14.52
N ALA A 4 -2.37 -5.52 14.57
CA ALA A 4 -1.48 -4.64 13.80
C ALA A 4 -1.70 -4.75 12.28
N LYS A 5 -1.81 -5.97 11.73
CA LYS A 5 -2.11 -6.17 10.29
C LYS A 5 -3.48 -5.61 9.89
N LEU A 6 -4.48 -5.79 10.75
CA LEU A 6 -5.83 -5.24 10.54
C LEU A 6 -5.80 -3.71 10.53
N THR A 7 -5.16 -3.10 11.54
CA THR A 7 -5.05 -1.64 11.64
C THR A 7 -4.28 -1.07 10.44
N ILE A 8 -3.14 -1.66 10.05
CA ILE A 8 -2.36 -1.20 8.90
C ILE A 8 -3.16 -1.32 7.61
N GLY A 9 -3.90 -2.41 7.40
CA GLY A 9 -4.75 -2.57 6.22
C GLY A 9 -5.94 -1.60 6.17
N ILE A 10 -6.52 -1.23 7.32
CA ILE A 10 -7.57 -0.20 7.36
C ILE A 10 -6.97 1.18 7.09
N VAL A 11 -5.82 1.48 7.70
CA VAL A 11 -5.10 2.74 7.49
C VAL A 11 -4.69 2.88 6.02
N SER A 12 -4.19 1.82 5.38
CA SER A 12 -3.83 1.87 3.96
C SER A 12 -5.02 2.16 3.05
N LEU A 13 -6.20 1.62 3.37
CA LEU A 13 -7.43 1.91 2.63
C LEU A 13 -7.84 3.38 2.76
N VAL A 14 -7.84 3.93 3.97
CA VAL A 14 -8.14 5.36 4.17
C VAL A 14 -7.11 6.25 3.49
N MET A 15 -5.83 5.92 3.60
CA MET A 15 -4.74 6.68 2.97
C MET A 15 -4.86 6.68 1.44
N SER A 16 -5.26 5.55 0.86
CA SER A 16 -5.41 5.42 -0.59
C SER A 16 -6.44 6.38 -1.18
N LEU A 17 -7.50 6.70 -0.42
CA LEU A 17 -8.50 7.69 -0.83
C LEU A 17 -7.90 9.09 -0.90
N ILE A 18 -7.05 9.45 0.08
CA ILE A 18 -6.35 10.74 0.09
C ILE A 18 -5.42 10.82 -1.13
N ILE A 19 -4.65 9.77 -1.40
CA ILE A 19 -3.72 9.70 -2.54
C ILE A 19 -4.49 9.80 -3.86
N LEU A 20 -5.64 9.15 -3.98
CA LEU A 20 -6.47 9.23 -5.18
C LEU A 20 -6.95 10.65 -5.44
N PHE A 21 -7.44 11.36 -4.41
CA PHE A 21 -7.82 12.76 -4.54
C PHE A 21 -6.63 13.68 -4.88
N GLN A 22 -5.46 13.46 -4.28
CA GLN A 22 -4.24 14.19 -4.63
C GLN A 22 -3.81 13.93 -6.08
N SER A 23 -3.92 12.69 -6.55
CA SER A 23 -3.61 12.32 -7.94
C SER A 23 -4.58 12.95 -8.94
N CYS A 24 -5.87 13.03 -8.60
CA CYS A 24 -6.86 13.75 -9.41
C CYS A 24 -6.57 15.26 -9.43
N ALA A 25 -6.25 15.86 -8.29
CA ALA A 25 -5.87 17.27 -8.21
C ALA A 25 -4.60 17.58 -9.00
N ALA A 26 -3.59 16.70 -8.92
CA ALA A 26 -2.38 16.76 -9.74
C ALA A 26 -2.70 16.66 -11.24
N GLY A 27 -3.63 15.76 -11.63
CA GLY A 27 -4.09 15.64 -13.01
C GLY A 27 -4.74 16.92 -13.55
N VAL A 28 -5.63 17.55 -12.76
CA VAL A 28 -6.24 18.84 -13.10
C VAL A 28 -5.18 19.95 -13.15
N GLY A 29 -4.25 19.99 -12.20
CA GLY A 29 -3.15 20.95 -12.17
C GLY A 29 -2.23 20.84 -13.38
N THR A 30 -1.89 19.63 -13.79
CA THR A 30 -1.11 19.37 -15.01
C THR A 30 -1.86 19.78 -16.28
N ALA A 31 -3.17 19.49 -16.36
CA ALA A 31 -4.01 19.88 -17.49
C ALA A 31 -4.12 21.41 -17.62
N LEU A 32 -4.28 22.12 -16.50
CA LEU A 32 -4.34 23.58 -16.49
C LEU A 32 -2.97 24.22 -16.79
N ALA A 33 -1.88 23.59 -16.35
CA ALA A 33 -0.51 24.06 -16.57
C ALA A 33 0.07 23.67 -17.95
N ASN A 34 -0.69 22.95 -18.79
CA ASN A 34 -0.25 22.47 -20.11
C ASN A 34 1.09 21.70 -20.10
N LYS A 35 1.40 21.01 -19.00
CA LYS A 35 2.64 20.23 -18.85
C LYS A 35 2.43 18.78 -19.27
N THR A 36 2.53 18.51 -20.57
CA THR A 36 2.30 17.18 -21.15
C THR A 36 3.32 16.10 -20.71
N GLY A 37 4.36 16.46 -19.96
CA GLY A 37 5.40 15.54 -19.47
C GLY A 37 5.17 14.98 -18.06
N ASP A 38 4.16 15.46 -17.32
CA ASP A 38 3.93 15.02 -15.94
C ASP A 38 3.12 13.72 -15.88
N THR A 39 3.80 12.61 -15.64
CA THR A 39 3.19 11.28 -15.47
C THR A 39 2.77 10.99 -14.02
N SER A 40 3.05 11.89 -13.08
CA SER A 40 2.78 11.70 -11.65
C SER A 40 1.31 11.44 -11.32
N SER A 41 0.39 12.04 -12.06
CA SER A 41 -1.06 11.84 -11.89
C SER A 41 -1.47 10.40 -12.21
N GLY A 42 -0.94 9.81 -13.29
CA GLY A 42 -1.18 8.42 -13.66
C GLY A 42 -0.49 7.43 -12.72
N THR A 43 0.77 7.72 -12.35
CA THR A 43 1.52 6.87 -11.42
C THR A 43 0.86 6.82 -10.04
N GLY A 44 0.30 7.93 -9.54
CA GLY A 44 -0.40 7.97 -8.26
C GLY A 44 -1.70 7.16 -8.25
N VAL A 45 -2.44 7.10 -9.37
CA VAL A 45 -3.62 6.23 -9.50
C VAL A 45 -3.23 4.75 -9.48
N ILE A 46 -2.17 4.37 -10.22
CA ILE A 46 -1.65 3.01 -10.23
C ILE A 46 -1.16 2.61 -8.83
N PHE A 47 -0.42 3.50 -8.17
CA PHE A 47 0.00 3.33 -6.79
C PHE A 47 -1.20 3.09 -5.86
N ALA A 48 -2.23 3.93 -5.94
CA ALA A 48 -3.41 3.82 -5.08
C ALA A 48 -4.13 2.47 -5.25
N ILE A 49 -4.29 1.98 -6.48
CA ILE A 49 -4.91 0.68 -6.76
C ILE A 49 -4.09 -0.46 -6.13
N LEU A 50 -2.76 -0.44 -6.31
CA LEU A 50 -1.88 -1.45 -5.73
C LEU A 50 -1.89 -1.39 -4.20
N PHE A 51 -1.93 -0.18 -3.63
CA PHE A 51 -1.95 0.05 -2.19
C PHE A 51 -3.28 -0.41 -1.56
N ILE A 52 -4.40 -0.21 -2.25
CA ILE A 52 -5.71 -0.78 -1.87
C ILE A 52 -5.67 -2.30 -1.88
N ALA A 53 -5.17 -2.90 -2.97
CA ALA A 53 -5.05 -4.35 -3.09
C ALA A 53 -4.17 -4.94 -1.96
N ALA A 54 -3.03 -4.30 -1.67
CA ALA A 54 -2.15 -4.67 -0.56
C ALA A 54 -2.87 -4.58 0.80
N GLY A 55 -3.67 -3.54 1.02
CA GLY A 55 -4.49 -3.35 2.22
C GLY A 55 -5.53 -4.45 2.40
N ILE A 56 -6.32 -4.74 1.36
CA ILE A 56 -7.36 -5.78 1.38
C ILE A 56 -6.74 -7.15 1.63
N ILE A 57 -5.66 -7.50 0.93
CA ILE A 57 -4.95 -8.77 1.11
C ILE A 57 -4.30 -8.83 2.50
N GLY A 58 -3.82 -7.70 3.02
CA GLY A 58 -3.31 -7.59 4.38
C GLY A 58 -4.37 -7.87 5.45
N ILE A 59 -5.63 -7.48 5.20
CA ILE A 59 -6.79 -7.75 6.06
C ILE A 59 -7.28 -9.19 5.90
N ALA A 60 -7.63 -9.60 4.68
CA ALA A 60 -8.21 -10.92 4.39
C ALA A 60 -7.19 -12.04 4.64
N GLY A 61 -5.95 -11.82 4.24
CA GLY A 61 -4.83 -12.75 4.37
C GLY A 61 -4.14 -12.74 5.74
N ARG A 62 -4.62 -11.96 6.72
CA ARG A 62 -3.93 -11.77 8.02
C ARG A 62 -3.71 -13.05 8.84
N SER A 63 -4.53 -14.07 8.59
CA SER A 63 -4.47 -15.38 9.27
C SER A 63 -3.59 -16.40 8.53
N SER A 64 -3.19 -16.13 7.29
CA SER A 64 -2.41 -17.04 6.44
C SER A 64 -0.98 -16.52 6.22
N LYS A 65 0.00 -17.44 6.18
CA LYS A 65 1.38 -17.10 5.77
C LYS A 65 1.39 -16.53 4.37
N GLY A 66 0.75 -17.22 3.41
CA GLY A 66 0.71 -16.84 2.01
C GLY A 66 0.05 -15.46 1.80
N GLY A 67 -1.05 -15.19 2.50
CA GLY A 67 -1.72 -13.89 2.43
C GLY A 67 -0.85 -12.75 2.98
N THR A 68 -0.10 -12.99 4.05
CA THR A 68 0.84 -11.99 4.59
C THR A 68 2.02 -11.75 3.65
N ILE A 69 2.54 -12.80 3.00
CA ILE A 69 3.60 -12.69 1.98
C ILE A 69 3.11 -11.89 0.77
N ALA A 70 1.93 -12.21 0.24
CA ALA A 70 1.34 -11.50 -0.89
C ALA A 70 1.15 -9.99 -0.58
N ALA A 71 0.61 -9.65 0.60
CA ALA A 71 0.49 -8.26 1.02
C ALA A 71 1.86 -7.56 1.11
N THR A 72 2.89 -8.23 1.63
CA THR A 72 4.25 -7.69 1.71
C THR A 72 4.80 -7.33 0.33
N ILE A 73 4.66 -8.24 -0.64
CA ILE A 73 5.14 -8.04 -2.02
C ILE A 73 4.40 -6.86 -2.67
N LEU A 74 3.08 -6.78 -2.50
CA LEU A 74 2.29 -5.68 -3.07
C LEU A 74 2.64 -4.33 -2.46
N TYR A 75 2.85 -4.24 -1.13
CA TYR A 75 3.32 -3.02 -0.50
C TYR A 75 4.72 -2.63 -0.97
N ALA A 76 5.62 -3.60 -1.16
CA ALA A 76 6.96 -3.35 -1.66
C ALA A 76 6.94 -2.84 -3.11
N LEU A 77 6.12 -3.43 -3.98
CA LEU A 77 5.94 -3.00 -5.36
C LEU A 77 5.31 -1.60 -5.45
N ALA A 78 4.25 -1.36 -4.68
CA ALA A 78 3.65 -0.03 -4.60
C ALA A 78 4.69 1.00 -4.11
N GLY A 79 5.43 0.68 -3.05
CA GLY A 79 6.48 1.52 -2.51
C GLY A 79 7.59 1.84 -3.52
N LEU A 80 8.05 0.84 -4.28
CA LEU A 80 9.03 1.04 -5.33
C LEU A 80 8.51 2.00 -6.41
N ILE A 81 7.28 1.78 -6.90
CA ILE A 81 6.63 2.64 -7.88
C ILE A 81 6.52 4.08 -7.37
N GLY A 82 6.11 4.26 -6.10
CA GLY A 82 5.98 5.57 -5.49
C GLY A 82 7.31 6.32 -5.34
N VAL A 83 8.38 5.64 -4.94
CA VAL A 83 9.71 6.24 -4.78
C VAL A 83 10.38 6.53 -6.13
N THR A 84 10.14 5.71 -7.14
CA THR A 84 10.67 5.92 -8.50
C THR A 84 9.85 6.88 -9.33
N ALA A 85 8.73 7.39 -8.81
CA ALA A 85 7.87 8.33 -9.53
C ALA A 85 8.61 9.66 -9.74
N THR A 86 9.00 9.93 -10.98
CA THR A 86 9.61 11.19 -11.39
C THR A 86 8.53 12.14 -11.90
N GLY A 87 8.14 13.12 -11.09
CA GLY A 87 7.20 14.16 -11.50
C GLY A 87 7.28 15.41 -10.62
N ILE A 88 6.56 16.46 -11.01
CA ILE A 88 6.54 17.74 -10.28
C ILE A 88 5.99 17.58 -8.85
N PHE A 89 5.11 16.61 -8.65
CA PHE A 89 4.43 16.33 -7.40
C PHE A 89 5.24 15.33 -6.56
N LYS A 90 5.90 15.85 -5.51
CA LYS A 90 6.82 15.08 -4.62
C LYS A 90 6.11 14.27 -3.54
N ASP A 91 4.81 14.47 -3.34
CA ASP A 91 4.00 13.73 -2.39
C ASP A 91 4.02 12.22 -2.66
N LEU A 92 4.08 11.82 -3.93
CA LEU A 92 4.10 10.40 -4.33
C LEU A 92 5.33 9.64 -3.80
N VAL A 93 6.48 10.31 -3.66
CA VAL A 93 7.69 9.74 -3.06
C VAL A 93 7.49 9.48 -1.56
N VAL A 94 6.84 10.41 -0.86
CA VAL A 94 6.53 10.27 0.58
C VAL A 94 5.58 9.07 0.79
N TRP A 95 4.56 8.96 -0.07
CA TRP A 95 3.65 7.81 -0.05
C TRP A 95 4.36 6.49 -0.35
N GLY A 96 5.31 6.50 -1.28
CA GLY A 96 6.18 5.35 -1.58
C GLY A 96 6.98 4.89 -0.37
N VAL A 97 7.60 5.81 0.37
CA VAL A 97 8.36 5.49 1.60
C VAL A 97 7.44 4.88 2.67
N ILE A 98 6.23 5.43 2.85
CA ILE A 98 5.25 4.88 3.80
C ILE A 98 4.85 3.45 3.41
N ALA A 99 4.65 3.19 2.12
CA ALA A 99 4.35 1.84 1.63
C ALA A 99 5.49 0.85 1.90
N LEU A 100 6.74 1.28 1.75
CA LEU A 100 7.90 0.45 2.11
C LEU A 100 7.96 0.17 3.61
N ILE A 101 7.62 1.13 4.46
CA ILE A 101 7.53 0.91 5.92
C ILE A 101 6.47 -0.17 6.21
N PHE A 102 5.30 -0.10 5.58
CA PHE A 102 4.27 -1.13 5.72
C PHE A 102 4.74 -2.49 5.23
N ALA A 103 5.49 -2.56 4.12
CA ALA A 103 6.11 -3.79 3.65
C ALA A 103 7.06 -4.39 4.70
N VAL A 104 7.94 -3.58 5.30
CA VAL A 104 8.86 -4.04 6.35
C VAL A 104 8.11 -4.57 7.57
N VAL A 105 7.06 -3.89 8.02
CA VAL A 105 6.26 -4.36 9.15
C VAL A 105 5.57 -5.70 8.84
N PHE A 106 5.03 -5.85 7.64
CA PHE A 106 4.45 -7.11 7.18
C PHE A 106 5.50 -8.22 7.06
N LEU A 107 6.70 -7.90 6.57
CA LEU A 107 7.84 -8.81 6.49
C LEU A 107 8.25 -9.34 7.87
N ILE A 108 8.47 -8.45 8.84
CA ILE A 108 8.78 -8.84 10.23
C ILE A 108 7.65 -9.72 10.79
N SER A 109 6.40 -9.44 10.43
CA SER A 109 5.27 -10.25 10.85
C SER A 109 5.20 -11.64 10.22
N ILE A 110 5.90 -11.92 9.12
CA ILE A 110 6.01 -13.29 8.59
C ILE A 110 6.86 -14.15 9.52
N PHE A 111 7.96 -13.60 10.05
CA PHE A 111 8.89 -14.32 10.91
C PHE A 111 8.41 -14.42 12.36
N LYS A 112 7.73 -13.40 12.88
CA LYS A 112 7.29 -13.35 14.29
C LYS A 112 5.91 -13.97 14.57
N GLN A 113 5.12 -14.27 13.56
CA GLN A 113 3.77 -14.82 13.77
C GLN A 113 3.78 -16.34 13.64
N ASP A 114 3.32 -17.05 14.66
CA ASP A 114 3.02 -18.48 14.58
C ASP A 114 1.70 -18.70 13.86
N TYR A 115 1.75 -19.19 12.62
CA TYR A 115 0.57 -19.45 11.81
C TYR A 115 -0.05 -20.83 12.10
N SER A 116 0.68 -21.75 12.74
CA SER A 116 0.18 -23.06 13.18
C SER A 116 -0.93 -22.93 14.23
N LYS A 117 -0.80 -22.01 15.18
CA LYS A 117 -1.83 -21.68 16.18
C LYS A 117 -3.06 -20.97 15.61
N LEU A 118 -3.01 -20.54 14.34
CA LEU A 118 -4.09 -19.84 13.65
C LEU A 118 -4.94 -20.77 12.77
N ALA A 119 -4.35 -21.89 12.36
CA ALA A 119 -5.00 -22.92 11.57
C ALA A 119 -5.69 -23.99 12.43
N ALA A 120 -5.26 -24.16 13.69
CA ALA A 120 -5.99 -25.00 14.63
C ALA A 120 -7.38 -24.40 14.88
N PRO A 121 -8.47 -25.19 14.72
CA PRO A 121 -9.79 -24.73 15.12
C PRO A 121 -9.69 -24.27 16.57
N GLN A 122 -10.09 -23.03 16.82
CA GLN A 122 -10.29 -22.57 18.18
C GLN A 122 -11.43 -23.42 18.73
N ALA A 123 -11.10 -24.55 19.35
CA ALA A 123 -12.03 -25.32 20.16
C ALA A 123 -12.45 -24.37 21.29
N LYS A 124 -13.59 -23.73 21.09
CA LYS A 124 -14.35 -23.04 22.11
C LYS A 124 -15.73 -23.68 22.13
#